data_AF-A0A1Z8NCB7-F1
#
_entry.id   AF-A0A1Z8NCB7-F1
#
_cell.length_a   1.000
_cell.length_b   1.000
_cell.length_c   1.000
_cell.angle_alpha   90.00
_cell.angle_beta   90.00
_cell.angle_gamma   90.00
#
_symmetry.space_group_name_H-M   'P 1'
#
loop_
_entity.id
_entity.type
_entity.pdbx_description
1 polymer ?
#
loop_
_entity_poly.entity_id
_entity_poly.type
_entity_poly.pdbx_seq_one_letter_code
_entity_poly.pdbx_strand_id
1 'polypeptide(L)'
;MCGEEETILAEKVVIIGSGPAGWSAAIYAARANLNPLLFEGTVKPEMIPLGQLAFTTEVENYPGFPFGNVREFVETSVDKDRQWNLPPLPSEERDGKPHYAVQGVELMELMKQQA
;
A
#
# COMPACT_ATOMS: atom_id res chain seq x y z
N MET A 1 -6.47 -33.24 37.98
CA MET A 1 -6.97 -32.00 37.37
C MET A 1 -6.60 -32.07 35.90
N CYS A 2 -7.57 -32.17 34.99
CA CYS A 2 -7.30 -32.06 33.55
C CYS A 2 -6.91 -30.61 33.27
N GLY A 3 -5.74 -30.39 32.66
CA GLY A 3 -5.31 -29.07 32.23
C GLY A 3 -6.19 -28.59 31.09
N GLU A 4 -6.50 -27.30 31.08
CA GLU A 4 -7.17 -26.64 29.97
C GLU A 4 -6.25 -26.73 28.74
N GLU A 5 -6.72 -27.36 27.65
CA GLU A 5 -6.03 -27.33 26.36
C GLU A 5 -6.09 -25.89 25.83
N GLU A 6 -4.97 -25.18 25.88
CA GLU A 6 -4.80 -23.88 25.24
C GLU A 6 -4.99 -24.07 23.74
N THR A 7 -6.17 -23.66 23.24
CA THR A 7 -6.49 -23.79 21.83
C THR A 7 -5.70 -22.72 21.08
N ILE A 8 -4.63 -23.11 20.40
CA ILE A 8 -3.89 -22.19 19.53
C ILE A 8 -4.84 -21.78 18.39
N LEU A 9 -5.32 -20.55 18.43
CA LEU A 9 -6.10 -19.96 17.34
C LEU A 9 -5.17 -19.74 16.15
N ALA A 10 -5.22 -20.65 15.19
CA ALA A 10 -4.46 -20.55 13.95
C ALA A 10 -5.14 -19.57 12.98
N GLU A 11 -4.35 -18.68 12.38
CA GLU A 11 -4.82 -17.78 11.34
C GLU A 11 -5.19 -18.56 10.07
N LYS A 12 -6.28 -18.13 9.40
CA LYS A 12 -6.70 -18.74 8.13
C LYS A 12 -5.77 -18.40 6.99
N VAL A 13 -5.23 -17.17 6.99
CA VAL A 13 -4.33 -16.64 5.97
C VAL A 13 -3.30 -15.75 6.65
N VAL A 14 -2.03 -16.06 6.44
CA VAL A 14 -0.90 -15.22 6.85
C VAL A 14 -0.16 -14.75 5.60
N ILE A 15 0.08 -13.46 5.48
CA ILE A 15 0.77 -12.82 4.36
C ILE A 15 2.05 -12.19 4.91
N ILE A 16 3.19 -12.53 4.31
CA ILE A 16 4.49 -11.95 4.67
C ILE A 16 4.99 -11.14 3.48
N GLY A 17 5.04 -9.82 3.66
CA GLY A 17 5.46 -8.87 2.64
C GLY A 17 4.40 -7.81 2.35
N SER A 18 4.84 -6.58 2.20
CA SER A 18 4.01 -5.37 2.01
C SER A 18 4.16 -4.73 0.64
N GLY A 19 4.70 -5.44 -0.34
CA GLY A 19 4.68 -4.98 -1.73
C GLY A 19 3.29 -5.09 -2.37
N PRO A 20 3.15 -4.73 -3.66
CA PRO A 20 1.89 -4.83 -4.39
C PRO A 20 1.21 -6.20 -4.29
N ALA A 21 2.01 -7.28 -4.36
CA ALA A 21 1.51 -8.64 -4.28
C ALA A 21 0.89 -8.96 -2.90
N GLY A 22 1.54 -8.53 -1.81
CA GLY A 22 1.07 -8.78 -0.45
C GLY A 22 -0.23 -8.04 -0.16
N TRP A 23 -0.30 -6.75 -0.51
CA TRP A 23 -1.53 -5.98 -0.35
C TRP A 23 -2.66 -6.45 -1.27
N SER A 24 -2.35 -6.82 -2.52
CA SER A 24 -3.36 -7.44 -3.40
C SER A 24 -3.91 -8.73 -2.80
N ALA A 25 -3.06 -9.61 -2.26
CA ALA A 25 -3.50 -10.82 -1.59
C ALA A 25 -4.37 -10.50 -0.36
N ALA A 26 -3.98 -9.50 0.44
CA ALA A 26 -4.72 -9.08 1.63
C ALA A 26 -6.11 -8.56 1.27
N ILE A 27 -6.23 -7.69 0.26
CA ILE A 27 -7.51 -7.16 -0.24
C ILE A 27 -8.46 -8.32 -0.57
N TYR A 28 -8.01 -9.28 -1.37
CA TYR A 28 -8.87 -10.38 -1.79
C TYR A 28 -9.18 -11.35 -0.65
N ALA A 29 -8.24 -11.63 0.25
CA ALA A 29 -8.48 -12.47 1.42
C ALA A 29 -9.45 -11.80 2.43
N ALA A 30 -9.33 -10.49 2.65
CA ALA A 30 -10.24 -9.71 3.47
C ALA A 30 -11.66 -9.71 2.87
N ARG A 31 -11.78 -9.46 1.55
CA ARG A 31 -13.07 -9.54 0.83
C ARG A 31 -13.72 -10.93 0.87
N ALA A 32 -12.92 -11.98 1.03
CA ALA A 32 -13.40 -13.35 1.22
C ALA A 32 -13.77 -13.68 2.69
N ASN A 33 -13.79 -12.69 3.59
CA ASN A 33 -14.04 -12.85 5.03
C ASN A 33 -13.07 -13.84 5.72
N LEU A 34 -11.81 -13.88 5.26
CA LEU A 34 -10.78 -14.74 5.84
C LEU A 34 -9.99 -14.08 6.97
N ASN A 35 -10.18 -12.78 7.23
CA ASN A 35 -9.46 -11.99 8.24
C ASN A 35 -7.93 -12.20 8.16
N PRO A 36 -7.28 -11.84 7.04
CA PRO A 36 -5.86 -12.11 6.85
C PRO A 36 -4.98 -11.34 7.83
N LEU A 37 -3.94 -12.00 8.35
CA LEU A 37 -2.85 -11.35 9.08
C LEU A 37 -1.70 -11.02 8.10
N LEU A 38 -1.42 -9.73 7.88
CA LEU A 38 -0.33 -9.27 7.02
C LEU A 38 0.82 -8.70 7.87
N PHE A 39 2.04 -9.19 7.62
CA PHE A 39 3.27 -8.63 8.17
C PHE A 39 3.93 -7.71 7.15
N GLU A 40 3.96 -6.41 7.45
CA GLU A 40 4.42 -5.41 6.50
C GLU A 40 5.93 -5.19 6.46
N GLY A 41 6.66 -5.71 7.43
CA GLY A 41 8.09 -5.44 7.62
C GLY A 41 8.34 -4.51 8.81
N THR A 42 9.51 -3.88 8.85
CA THR A 42 9.95 -3.01 9.94
C THR A 42 10.72 -1.82 9.37
N VAL A 43 10.94 -0.77 10.15
CA VAL A 43 11.78 0.38 9.72
C VAL A 43 13.28 0.05 9.59
N LYS A 44 13.68 -1.21 9.70
CA LYS A 44 15.07 -1.63 9.52
C LYS A 44 15.44 -1.63 8.03
N PRO A 45 16.68 -1.26 7.67
CA PRO A 45 17.11 -1.16 6.26
C PRO A 45 16.83 -2.41 5.42
N GLU A 46 16.85 -3.59 6.03
CA GLU A 46 16.67 -4.86 5.34
C GLU A 46 15.20 -5.24 5.09
N MET A 47 14.23 -4.59 5.77
CA MET A 47 12.81 -4.98 5.72
C MET A 47 11.87 -3.76 5.68
N ILE A 48 12.18 -2.77 4.85
CA ILE A 48 11.36 -1.56 4.70
C ILE A 48 9.98 -1.92 4.11
N PRO A 49 8.87 -1.40 4.67
CA PRO A 49 7.53 -1.62 4.12
C PRO A 49 7.36 -1.10 2.68
N LEU A 50 6.26 -1.48 2.03
CA LEU A 50 5.85 -1.09 0.66
C LEU A 50 6.63 -1.79 -0.47
N GLY A 51 7.70 -2.52 -0.14
CA GLY A 51 8.53 -3.24 -1.11
C GLY A 51 9.36 -2.31 -1.99
N GLN A 52 9.75 -2.77 -3.19
CA GLN A 52 10.65 -2.00 -4.06
C GLN A 52 10.06 -0.66 -4.54
N LEU A 53 8.73 -0.53 -4.58
CA LEU A 53 8.07 0.73 -4.93
C LEU A 53 8.32 1.84 -3.91
N ALA A 54 8.73 1.52 -2.68
CA ALA A 54 9.16 2.53 -1.70
C ALA A 54 10.34 3.38 -2.19
N PHE A 55 11.12 2.86 -3.14
CA PHE A 55 12.38 3.45 -3.57
C PHE A 55 12.34 4.03 -4.99
N THR A 56 11.17 4.07 -5.64
CA THR A 56 11.01 4.67 -6.97
C THR A 56 10.29 6.01 -6.89
N THR A 57 10.67 6.93 -7.77
CA THR A 57 10.03 8.25 -7.88
C THR A 57 8.74 8.16 -8.68
N GLU A 58 8.75 7.53 -9.86
CA GLU A 58 7.58 7.44 -10.75
C GLU A 58 7.31 6.01 -11.21
N VAL A 59 6.05 5.71 -11.47
CA VAL A 59 5.57 4.44 -12.01
C VAL A 59 4.66 4.72 -13.21
N GLU A 60 5.24 4.65 -14.40
CA GLU A 60 4.55 5.01 -15.66
C GLU A 60 3.74 3.86 -16.27
N ASN A 61 4.00 2.62 -15.84
CA ASN A 61 3.50 1.41 -16.48
C ASN A 61 2.52 0.60 -15.61
N TYR A 62 2.02 1.18 -14.52
CA TYR A 62 0.92 0.58 -13.75
C TYR A 62 -0.43 1.14 -14.24
N PRO A 63 -1.36 0.30 -14.70
CA PRO A 63 -2.62 0.78 -15.27
C PRO A 63 -3.54 1.39 -14.21
N GLY A 64 -4.30 2.43 -14.58
CA GLY A 64 -5.37 2.98 -13.75
C GLY A 64 -5.18 4.45 -13.36
N PHE A 65 -4.06 5.07 -13.69
CA PHE A 65 -3.79 6.47 -13.35
C PHE A 65 -4.07 7.40 -14.54
N PRO A 66 -4.88 8.46 -14.35
CA PRO A 66 -5.17 9.43 -15.40
C PRO A 66 -3.93 10.26 -15.71
N PHE A 67 -3.64 10.46 -17.00
CA PHE A 67 -2.56 11.33 -17.43
C PHE A 67 -2.82 12.79 -17.00
N GLY A 68 -1.86 13.38 -16.28
CA GLY A 68 -1.82 14.81 -15.98
C GLY A 68 -2.60 15.31 -14.76
N ASN A 69 -3.41 14.49 -14.08
CA ASN A 69 -4.02 14.87 -12.80
C ASN A 69 -3.98 13.76 -11.76
N VAL A 70 -2.79 13.18 -11.59
CA VAL A 70 -2.57 12.08 -10.64
C VAL A 70 -2.70 12.59 -9.20
N ARG A 71 -2.22 13.81 -8.90
CA ARG A 71 -2.23 14.30 -7.52
C ARG A 71 -3.63 14.43 -6.94
N GLU A 72 -4.54 15.11 -7.65
CA GLU A 72 -5.90 15.31 -7.17
C GLU A 72 -6.60 13.96 -6.95
N PHE A 73 -6.38 13.01 -7.87
CA PHE A 73 -6.87 11.64 -7.71
C PHE A 73 -6.32 10.97 -6.43
N VAL A 74 -5.01 11.07 -6.17
CA VAL A 74 -4.39 10.48 -4.97
C VAL A 74 -4.92 11.13 -3.69
N GLU A 75 -4.94 12.46 -3.60
CA GLU A 75 -5.39 13.17 -2.39
C GLU A 75 -6.87 12.97 -2.09
N THR A 76 -7.69 12.77 -3.11
CA THR A 76 -9.13 12.48 -2.95
C THR A 76 -9.39 11.01 -2.61
N SER A 77 -8.49 10.11 -3.00
CA SER A 77 -8.63 8.67 -2.76
C SER A 77 -7.93 8.19 -1.50
N VAL A 78 -6.90 8.89 -1.02
CA VAL A 78 -6.14 8.52 0.19
C VAL A 78 -6.72 9.20 1.43
N ASP A 79 -7.05 8.41 2.44
CA ASP A 79 -7.58 8.91 3.72
C ASP A 79 -6.64 9.90 4.40
N LYS A 80 -7.21 10.94 5.00
CA LYS A 80 -6.46 12.10 5.54
C LYS A 80 -5.42 11.73 6.60
N ASP A 81 -5.69 10.71 7.40
CA ASP A 81 -4.80 10.20 8.44
C ASP A 81 -3.58 9.44 7.88
N ARG A 82 -3.55 9.16 6.57
CA ARG A 82 -2.47 8.47 5.88
C ARG A 82 -1.70 9.36 4.91
N GLN A 83 -2.20 10.56 4.66
CA GLN A 83 -1.56 11.52 3.75
C GLN A 83 -0.16 11.97 4.21
N TRP A 84 0.19 11.79 5.49
CA TRP A 84 1.54 12.05 6.00
C TRP A 84 2.62 11.21 5.30
N ASN A 85 2.25 10.05 4.74
CA ASN A 85 3.17 9.17 4.03
C ASN A 85 3.25 9.49 2.53
N LEU A 86 2.49 10.47 2.03
CA LEU A 86 2.58 10.84 0.62
C LEU A 86 3.89 11.61 0.37
N PRO A 87 4.62 11.28 -0.71
CA PRO A 87 5.81 12.02 -1.09
C PRO A 87 5.46 13.46 -1.51
N PRO A 88 6.45 14.37 -1.48
CA PRO A 88 6.27 15.72 -1.99
C PRO A 88 5.92 15.69 -3.49
N LEU A 89 5.29 16.76 -3.96
CA LEU A 89 5.04 16.94 -5.37
C LEU A 89 6.36 17.09 -6.14
N PRO A 90 6.49 16.45 -7.32
CA PRO A 90 7.59 16.73 -8.25
C PRO A 90 7.57 18.19 -8.69
N SER A 91 8.75 18.74 -9.01
CA SER A 91 8.87 20.12 -9.50
C SER A 91 8.39 20.31 -10.95
N GLU A 92 8.08 19.22 -11.65
CA GLU A 92 7.64 19.28 -13.03
C GLU A 92 6.17 19.72 -13.10
N GLU A 93 5.96 20.89 -13.71
CA GLU A 93 4.63 21.44 -13.96
C GLU A 93 4.40 21.60 -15.46
N ARG A 94 3.16 21.35 -15.89
CA ARG A 94 2.67 21.62 -17.23
C ARG A 94 1.35 22.36 -17.12
N ASP A 95 1.25 23.51 -17.78
CA ASP A 95 0.07 24.38 -17.73
C ASP A 95 -0.34 24.81 -16.31
N GLY A 96 0.65 25.01 -15.43
CA GLY A 96 0.45 25.42 -14.03
C GLY A 96 -0.11 24.32 -13.12
N LYS A 97 -0.01 23.05 -13.54
CA LYS A 97 -0.38 21.88 -12.75
C LYS A 97 0.77 20.89 -12.67
N PRO A 98 0.94 20.15 -11.55
CA PRO A 98 1.92 19.08 -11.47
C PRO A 98 1.71 18.05 -12.58
N HIS A 99 2.77 17.69 -13.28
CA HIS A 99 2.74 16.74 -14.39
C HIS A 99 3.71 15.59 -14.10
N TYR A 100 3.17 14.46 -13.64
CA TYR A 100 3.97 13.30 -13.23
C TYR A 100 3.13 12.02 -13.30
N ALA A 101 3.78 10.87 -13.44
CA ALA A 101 3.15 9.57 -13.22
C ALA A 101 3.00 9.27 -11.72
N VAL A 102 2.17 8.30 -11.32
CA VAL A 102 1.99 7.99 -9.89
C VAL A 102 3.32 7.67 -9.22
N GLN A 103 3.56 8.21 -8.03
CA GLN A 103 4.77 7.88 -7.28
C GLN A 103 4.62 6.52 -6.62
N GLY A 104 5.74 5.81 -6.42
CA GLY A 104 5.71 4.45 -5.88
C GLY A 104 5.01 4.34 -4.52
N VAL A 105 5.24 5.31 -3.63
CA VAL A 105 4.57 5.37 -2.32
C VAL A 105 3.08 5.73 -2.44
N GLU A 106 2.70 6.63 -3.37
CA GLU A 106 1.29 6.96 -3.61
C GLU A 106 0.49 5.73 -4.07
N LEU A 107 1.06 4.96 -5.01
CA LEU A 107 0.47 3.70 -5.48
C LEU A 107 0.27 2.70 -4.33
N MET A 108 1.25 2.58 -3.43
CA MET A 108 1.15 1.66 -2.30
C MET A 108 0.15 2.12 -1.23
N GLU A 109 0.01 3.42 -1.00
CA GLU A 109 -1.02 3.94 -0.09
C GLU A 109 -2.44 3.68 -0.63
N LEU A 110 -2.66 3.84 -1.94
CA LEU A 110 -3.93 3.51 -2.59
C LEU A 110 -4.30 2.02 -2.46
N MET A 111 -3.31 1.11 -2.54
CA MET A 111 -3.56 -0.32 -2.35
C MET A 111 -3.91 -0.64 -0.89
N LYS A 112 -3.13 -0.11 0.05
CA LYS A 112 -3.32 -0.32 1.49
C LYS A 112 -4.68 0.14 1.99
N GLN A 113 -5.34 1.10 1.35
CA GLN A 113 -6.67 1.58 1.76
C GLN A 113 -7.82 0.64 1.38
N GLN A 114 -7.57 -0.30 0.47
CA GLN A 114 -8.58 -1.23 0.00
C GLN A 114 -8.67 -2.53 0.82
N ALA A 115 -7.70 -2.77 1.69
CA ALA A 115 -7.60 -3.95 2.56
C ALA A 115 -8.25 -3.65 3.92
#